data_AF-A0A7C3Z097-F1
#
_entry.id   AF-A0A7C3Z097-F1
#
_cell.length_a   1.000
_cell.length_b   1.000
_cell.length_c   1.000
_cell.angle_alpha   90.00
_cell.angle_beta   90.00
_cell.angle_gamma   90.00
#
_symmetry.space_group_name_H-M   'P 1'
#
loop_
_entity.id
_entity.type
_entity.pdbx_description
1 polymer ?
#
loop_
_entity_poly.entity_id
_entity_poly.type
_entity_poly.pdbx_seq_one_letter_code
_entity_poly.pdbx_strand_id
1 'polypeptide(L)'
;MEEAGNQGLPLSPNADGNAARIAVSLESTFRFHCHPGLACFNRCCREAAIILSPYDILRLSRRLGLTSGEFLRRHARREKEAWSGLPLVLVKPERDGACPFLEQDGCRVYADRPAACRLFPLAQGSELAPEGVVDHYFLRRLDYCQGFAADREWTVEAWLADQGFPEFDRPRRPWLRLLVLQAQPDRMPPDDRILSQFYMMAYDLDGFRTFLFESAFLKVHHLSREEAEPLLADDLALLRFSAAYLEHLLFPEEAPPLAQALEGALAA
;
A
#
# COMPACT_ATOMS: atom_id res chain seq x y z
N MET A 1 27.10 26.81 4.51
CA MET A 1 25.62 26.74 4.55
C MET A 1 25.24 25.90 3.35
N GLU A 2 25.32 24.58 3.51
CA GLU A 2 24.91 23.60 2.52
C GLU A 2 23.48 23.19 2.84
N GLU A 3 22.60 23.32 1.85
CA GLU A 3 21.22 22.85 1.91
C GLU A 3 21.23 21.32 1.92
N ALA A 4 20.73 20.74 3.01
CA ALA A 4 20.43 19.32 3.09
C ALA A 4 19.27 19.02 2.12
N GLY A 5 19.60 18.38 1.00
CA GLY A 5 18.62 17.93 0.01
C GLY A 5 17.67 16.90 0.62
N ASN A 6 16.39 17.30 0.72
CA ASN A 6 15.27 16.45 1.08
C ASN A 6 15.09 15.36 0.01
N GLN A 7 15.52 14.12 0.31
CA GLN A 7 15.27 12.95 -0.53
C GLN A 7 14.10 12.16 0.05
N GLY A 8 12.87 12.61 -0.23
CA GLY A 8 11.68 11.79 0.01
C GLY A 8 11.81 10.44 -0.70
N LEU A 9 11.24 9.38 -0.10
CA LEU A 9 11.38 8.00 -0.56
C LEU A 9 11.08 7.88 -2.06
N PRO A 10 12.12 7.66 -2.89
CA PRO A 10 11.89 7.26 -4.26
C PRO A 10 11.52 5.77 -4.20
N LEU A 11 10.26 5.45 -4.45
CA LEU A 11 9.88 4.13 -4.95
C LEU A 11 10.88 3.79 -6.08
N SER A 12 11.74 2.80 -5.82
CA SER A 12 12.95 2.38 -6.54
C SER A 12 13.22 3.04 -7.91
N PRO A 13 14.43 3.58 -8.19
CA PRO A 13 14.68 4.42 -9.37
C PRO A 13 14.51 3.76 -10.74
N ASN A 14 14.35 2.43 -10.88
CA ASN A 14 14.53 1.76 -12.17
C ASN A 14 13.58 0.56 -12.41
N ALA A 15 12.26 0.74 -12.30
CA ALA A 15 11.30 -0.23 -12.86
C ALA A 15 10.63 0.27 -14.16
N ASP A 16 10.41 1.58 -14.28
CA ASP A 16 9.70 2.17 -15.42
C ASP A 16 10.66 3.09 -16.19
N GLY A 17 11.44 2.50 -17.10
CA GLY A 17 12.24 3.27 -18.05
C GLY A 17 11.37 4.27 -18.82
N ASN A 18 11.75 5.55 -18.78
CA ASN A 18 11.25 6.65 -19.60
C ASN A 18 9.98 7.42 -19.17
N ALA A 19 9.53 7.39 -17.90
CA ALA A 19 8.45 8.27 -17.45
C ALA A 19 8.99 9.56 -16.81
N ALA A 20 8.72 10.72 -17.40
CA ALA A 20 8.97 12.00 -16.75
C ALA A 20 8.09 12.13 -15.49
N ARG A 21 8.71 12.41 -14.33
CA ARG A 21 8.05 12.64 -13.04
C ARG A 21 8.11 14.14 -12.74
N ILE A 22 6.96 14.78 -12.74
CA ILE A 22 6.84 16.22 -12.44
C ILE A 22 6.20 16.34 -11.05
N ALA A 23 6.91 16.92 -10.09
CA ALA A 23 6.36 17.18 -8.76
C ALA A 23 5.19 18.18 -8.87
N VAL A 24 4.10 17.91 -8.14
CA VAL A 24 2.86 18.70 -8.19
C VAL A 24 2.29 18.89 -6.78
N SER A 25 1.69 20.06 -6.55
CA SER A 25 0.91 20.36 -5.34
C SER A 25 -0.57 19.95 -5.50
N LEU A 26 -1.36 20.05 -4.43
CA LEU A 26 -2.80 19.73 -4.46
C LEU A 26 -3.61 20.64 -5.42
N GLU A 27 -3.16 21.88 -5.58
CA GLU A 27 -3.77 22.91 -6.43
C GLU A 27 -3.28 22.86 -7.88
N SER A 28 -2.18 22.12 -8.14
CA SER A 28 -1.62 21.98 -9.47
C SER A 28 -2.63 21.33 -10.42
N THR A 29 -2.72 21.84 -11.65
CA THR A 29 -3.69 21.35 -12.64
C THR A 29 -3.06 20.43 -13.68
N PHE A 30 -3.85 19.48 -14.18
CA PHE A 30 -3.49 18.63 -15.30
C PHE A 30 -4.74 18.16 -16.06
N ARG A 31 -4.55 17.81 -17.34
CA ARG A 31 -5.62 17.22 -18.15
C ARG A 31 -5.48 15.72 -18.19
N PHE A 32 -6.59 15.03 -17.95
CA PHE A 32 -6.59 13.57 -18.02
C PHE A 32 -8.00 12.98 -18.12
N HIS A 33 -8.17 12.00 -18.99
CA HIS A 33 -9.34 11.14 -18.99
C HIS A 33 -8.99 9.78 -19.62
N CYS A 34 -9.05 8.70 -18.85
CA CYS A 34 -8.84 7.34 -19.34
C CYS A 34 -10.20 6.65 -19.59
N HIS A 35 -10.42 6.11 -20.78
CA HIS A 35 -11.65 5.41 -21.13
C HIS A 35 -11.42 4.36 -22.24
N PRO A 36 -12.34 3.38 -22.42
CA PRO A 36 -12.21 2.31 -23.41
C PRO A 36 -12.06 2.74 -24.87
N GLY A 37 -12.39 3.98 -25.20
CA GLY A 37 -12.28 4.52 -26.56
C GLY A 37 -10.86 4.94 -26.95
N LEU A 38 -9.90 4.94 -26.02
CA LEU A 38 -8.50 5.28 -26.31
C LEU A 38 -7.74 4.06 -26.83
N ALA A 39 -6.89 4.25 -27.85
CA ALA A 39 -6.08 3.16 -28.40
C ALA A 39 -5.07 2.60 -27.37
N CYS A 40 -4.69 3.41 -26.38
CA CYS A 40 -3.81 2.98 -25.29
C CYS A 40 -4.55 2.35 -24.10
N PHE A 41 -5.88 2.19 -24.15
CA PHE A 41 -6.66 1.64 -23.04
C PHE A 41 -6.11 0.27 -22.62
N ASN A 42 -5.98 0.06 -21.30
CA ASN A 42 -5.38 -1.12 -20.68
C ASN A 42 -3.89 -1.40 -20.97
N ARG A 43 -3.19 -0.58 -21.77
CA ARG A 43 -1.76 -0.81 -22.03
C ARG A 43 -0.92 -0.76 -20.75
N CYS A 44 -1.21 0.17 -19.84
CA CYS A 44 -0.50 0.28 -18.55
C CYS A 44 -0.64 -0.98 -17.68
N CYS A 45 -1.71 -1.76 -17.84
CA CYS A 45 -1.91 -3.02 -17.14
C CYS A 45 -0.94 -4.13 -17.57
N ARG A 46 -0.10 -3.91 -18.59
CA ARG A 46 0.93 -4.86 -19.05
C ARG A 46 2.35 -4.45 -18.73
N GLU A 47 2.54 -3.22 -18.25
CA GLU A 47 3.87 -2.63 -18.07
C GLU A 47 4.13 -2.19 -16.63
N ALA A 48 3.08 -1.92 -15.83
CA ALA A 48 3.25 -1.35 -14.50
C ALA A 48 3.64 -2.39 -13.43
N ALA A 49 4.69 -2.08 -12.67
CA ALA A 49 4.97 -2.74 -11.40
C ALA A 49 4.06 -2.17 -10.30
N ILE A 50 3.08 -2.96 -9.84
CA ILE A 50 2.09 -2.53 -8.85
C ILE A 50 2.46 -3.08 -7.47
N ILE A 51 2.88 -2.19 -6.56
CA ILE A 51 3.04 -2.49 -5.13
C ILE A 51 1.65 -2.54 -4.48
N LEU A 52 1.47 -3.53 -3.62
CA LEU A 52 0.27 -3.78 -2.85
C LEU A 52 0.52 -3.50 -1.37
N SER A 53 -0.26 -2.59 -0.80
CA SER A 53 -0.40 -2.45 0.63
C SER A 53 -1.23 -3.60 1.22
N PRO A 54 -1.15 -3.83 2.54
CA PRO A 54 -2.06 -4.72 3.27
C PRO A 54 -3.54 -4.49 2.95
N TYR A 55 -3.95 -3.22 2.83
CA TYR A 55 -5.33 -2.87 2.53
C TYR A 55 -5.72 -3.21 1.08
N ASP A 56 -4.79 -3.06 0.12
CA ASP A 56 -5.02 -3.52 -1.26
C ASP A 56 -5.24 -5.04 -1.30
N ILE A 57 -4.42 -5.79 -0.56
CA ILE A 57 -4.50 -7.27 -0.49
C ILE A 57 -5.81 -7.71 0.15
N LEU A 58 -6.22 -7.06 1.24
CA LEU A 58 -7.51 -7.29 1.86
C LEU A 58 -8.64 -7.10 0.84
N ARG A 59 -8.71 -5.94 0.18
CA ARG A 59 -9.80 -5.68 -0.79
C ARG A 59 -9.79 -6.64 -1.97
N LEU A 60 -8.62 -6.89 -2.56
CA LEU A 60 -8.49 -7.77 -3.71
C LEU A 60 -8.80 -9.22 -3.37
N SER A 61 -8.34 -9.73 -2.23
CA SER A 61 -8.64 -11.10 -1.80
C SER A 61 -10.15 -11.30 -1.60
N ARG A 62 -10.83 -10.36 -0.92
CA ARG A 62 -12.29 -10.40 -0.73
C ARG A 62 -13.06 -10.27 -2.03
N ARG A 63 -12.65 -9.36 -2.93
CA ARG A 63 -13.23 -9.20 -4.27
C ARG A 63 -13.16 -10.48 -5.10
N LEU A 64 -12.09 -11.28 -4.92
CA LEU A 64 -11.87 -12.53 -5.64
C LEU A 64 -12.41 -13.77 -4.90
N GLY A 65 -12.98 -13.61 -3.71
CA GLY A 65 -13.45 -14.72 -2.88
C GLY A 65 -12.32 -15.62 -2.39
N LEU A 66 -11.14 -15.07 -2.15
CA LEU A 66 -9.94 -15.77 -1.69
C LEU A 66 -9.61 -15.38 -0.24
N THR A 67 -8.90 -16.26 0.46
CA THR A 67 -8.16 -15.84 1.66
C THR A 67 -6.93 -15.01 1.27
N SER A 68 -6.39 -14.21 2.20
CA SER A 68 -5.16 -13.46 1.99
C SER A 68 -4.00 -14.37 1.58
N GLY A 69 -3.80 -15.50 2.26
CA GLY A 69 -2.76 -16.46 1.92
C GLY A 69 -2.92 -17.09 0.54
N GLU A 70 -4.16 -17.35 0.10
CA GLU A 70 -4.43 -17.80 -1.27
C GLU A 70 -4.14 -16.72 -2.31
N PHE A 71 -4.57 -15.48 -2.04
CA PHE A 71 -4.28 -14.34 -2.90
C PHE A 71 -2.77 -14.15 -3.07
N LEU A 72 -2.02 -14.13 -1.97
CA LEU A 72 -0.56 -13.97 -1.96
C LEU A 72 0.12 -15.04 -2.82
N ARG A 73 -0.29 -16.31 -2.67
CA ARG A 73 0.28 -17.43 -3.42
C ARG A 73 -0.01 -17.36 -4.92
N ARG A 74 -1.22 -16.94 -5.31
CA ARG A 74 -1.69 -16.98 -6.70
C ARG A 74 -1.34 -15.71 -7.47
N HIS A 75 -1.47 -14.55 -6.85
CA HIS A 75 -1.50 -13.24 -7.54
C HIS A 75 -0.43 -12.27 -7.06
N ALA A 76 0.43 -12.65 -6.12
CA ALA A 76 1.45 -11.77 -5.60
C ALA A 76 2.85 -12.37 -5.69
N ARG A 77 3.84 -11.48 -5.67
CA ARG A 77 5.26 -11.80 -5.51
C ARG A 77 5.84 -10.92 -4.42
N ARG A 78 6.86 -11.43 -3.74
CA ARG A 78 7.57 -10.72 -2.67
C ARG A 78 8.86 -10.14 -3.23
N GLU A 79 9.15 -8.90 -2.87
CA GLU A 79 10.45 -8.26 -3.09
C GLU A 79 10.96 -7.70 -1.76
N LYS A 80 12.26 -7.40 -1.69
CA LYS A 80 12.84 -6.70 -0.54
C LYS A 80 12.91 -5.22 -0.89
N GLU A 81 12.33 -4.37 -0.05
CA GLU A 81 12.44 -2.93 -0.20
C GLU A 81 13.89 -2.49 0.03
N ALA A 82 14.40 -1.60 -0.80
CA ALA A 82 15.82 -1.27 -0.83
C ALA A 82 16.27 -0.47 0.40
N TRP A 83 15.42 0.42 0.92
CA TRP A 83 15.78 1.34 2.00
C TRP A 83 15.47 0.77 3.38
N SER A 84 14.22 0.36 3.62
CA SER A 84 13.74 -0.23 4.87
C SER A 84 14.18 -1.68 5.05
N GLY A 85 14.50 -2.40 3.97
CA GLY A 85 14.74 -3.84 4.02
C GLY A 85 13.49 -4.69 4.33
N LEU A 86 12.32 -4.05 4.51
CA LEU A 86 11.05 -4.74 4.76
C LEU A 86 10.56 -5.44 3.48
N PRO A 87 9.76 -6.50 3.61
CA PRO A 87 9.18 -7.14 2.44
C PRO A 87 8.11 -6.25 1.80
N LEU A 88 8.23 -6.02 0.50
CA LEU A 88 7.15 -5.51 -0.34
C LEU A 88 6.40 -6.65 -1.01
N VAL A 89 5.12 -6.43 -1.24
CA VAL A 89 4.28 -7.31 -2.04
C VAL A 89 3.90 -6.58 -3.32
N LEU A 90 4.08 -7.25 -4.46
CA LEU A 90 3.72 -6.72 -5.77
C LEU A 90 2.75 -7.67 -6.46
N VAL A 91 1.92 -7.13 -7.34
CA VAL A 91 1.12 -7.94 -8.27
C VAL A 91 2.07 -8.83 -9.07
N LYS A 92 1.78 -10.13 -9.11
CA LYS A 92 2.50 -11.08 -9.95
C LYS A 92 1.90 -11.04 -11.36
N PRO A 93 2.66 -10.61 -12.39
CA PRO A 93 2.16 -10.64 -13.76
C PRO A 93 2.00 -12.07 -14.26
N GLU A 94 1.14 -12.23 -15.26
CA GLU A 94 1.03 -13.44 -16.06
C GLU A 94 2.28 -13.66 -16.91
N ARG A 95 2.38 -14.83 -17.56
CA ARG A 95 3.55 -15.20 -18.38
C ARG A 95 3.80 -14.23 -19.54
N ASP A 96 2.75 -13.59 -20.06
CA ASP A 96 2.83 -12.59 -21.13
C ASP A 96 3.10 -11.16 -20.61
N GLY A 97 3.34 -11.00 -19.30
CA GLY A 97 3.56 -9.72 -18.63
C GLY A 97 2.27 -9.00 -18.22
N ALA A 98 1.09 -9.49 -18.58
CA ALA A 98 -0.16 -8.83 -18.22
C ALA A 98 -0.46 -8.88 -16.72
N CYS A 99 -1.16 -7.87 -16.21
CA CYS A 99 -1.81 -7.93 -14.91
C CYS A 99 -2.82 -9.08 -14.90
N PRO A 100 -2.83 -9.95 -13.87
CA PRO A 100 -3.73 -11.10 -13.77
C PRO A 100 -5.21 -10.72 -13.59
N PHE A 101 -5.51 -9.44 -13.42
CA PHE A 101 -6.86 -8.90 -13.30
C PHE A 101 -7.36 -8.22 -14.58
N LEU A 102 -6.54 -8.19 -15.64
CA LEU A 102 -6.91 -7.65 -16.93
C LEU A 102 -7.72 -8.68 -17.72
N GLU A 103 -8.92 -8.30 -18.14
CA GLU A 103 -9.80 -9.03 -19.04
C GLU A 103 -9.96 -8.27 -20.37
N GLN A 104 -10.69 -8.84 -21.32
CA GLN A 104 -10.91 -8.23 -22.64
C GLN A 104 -11.57 -6.85 -22.53
N ASP A 105 -12.55 -6.71 -21.62
CA ASP A 105 -13.33 -5.48 -21.45
C ASP A 105 -12.73 -4.50 -20.41
N GLY A 106 -11.60 -4.85 -19.79
CA GLY A 106 -10.95 -4.01 -18.78
C GLY A 106 -10.55 -4.77 -17.51
N CYS A 107 -10.35 -4.01 -16.43
CA CYS A 107 -9.92 -4.58 -15.16
C CYS A 107 -11.12 -5.13 -14.38
N ARG A 108 -11.15 -6.45 -14.13
CA ARG A 108 -12.26 -7.11 -13.40
C ARG A 108 -12.40 -6.67 -11.93
N VAL A 109 -11.32 -6.14 -11.37
CA VAL A 109 -11.25 -5.59 -10.01
C VAL A 109 -11.24 -4.07 -9.99
N TYR A 110 -11.70 -3.39 -11.05
CA TYR A 110 -11.54 -1.93 -11.18
C TYR A 110 -12.03 -1.14 -9.96
N ALA A 111 -13.17 -1.50 -9.37
CA ALA A 111 -13.70 -0.84 -8.16
C ALA A 111 -12.75 -0.98 -6.94
N ASP A 112 -12.09 -2.13 -6.83
CA ASP A 112 -11.16 -2.52 -5.76
C ASP A 112 -9.70 -2.43 -6.20
N ARG A 113 -9.41 -1.66 -7.26
CA ARG A 113 -8.06 -1.51 -7.80
C ARG A 113 -7.12 -0.92 -6.73
N PRO A 114 -5.84 -1.33 -6.73
CA PRO A 114 -4.86 -0.86 -5.76
C PRO A 114 -4.64 0.65 -5.77
N ALA A 115 -4.07 1.19 -4.68
CA ALA A 115 -3.67 2.59 -4.57
C ALA A 115 -2.90 3.11 -5.81
N ALA A 116 -1.88 2.37 -6.26
CA ALA A 116 -1.07 2.76 -7.43
C ALA A 116 -1.90 2.87 -8.72
N CYS A 117 -2.85 1.95 -8.94
CA CYS A 117 -3.76 1.99 -10.09
C CYS A 117 -4.82 3.08 -9.96
N ARG A 118 -5.25 3.39 -8.73
CA ARG A 118 -6.25 4.42 -8.41
C ARG A 118 -5.69 5.82 -8.61
N LEU A 119 -4.42 6.03 -8.26
CA LEU A 119 -3.78 7.33 -8.35
C LEU A 119 -3.42 7.72 -9.79
N PHE A 120 -3.10 6.77 -10.66
CA PHE A 120 -2.64 7.04 -12.03
C PHE A 120 -3.58 8.05 -12.74
N PRO A 121 -3.07 9.17 -13.28
CA PRO A 121 -1.69 9.42 -13.69
C PRO A 121 -0.78 9.99 -12.60
N LEU A 122 -1.26 10.13 -11.37
CA LEU A 122 -0.43 10.51 -10.24
C LEU A 122 0.30 9.28 -9.67
N ALA A 123 1.49 9.53 -9.15
CA ALA A 123 2.17 8.65 -8.21
C ALA A 123 2.32 9.39 -6.87
N GLN A 124 2.31 8.64 -5.78
CA GLN A 124 2.56 9.15 -4.44
C GLN A 124 3.92 8.66 -3.96
N GLY A 125 4.74 9.57 -3.44
CA GLY A 125 5.82 9.28 -2.52
C GLY A 125 5.42 9.78 -1.14
N SER A 126 5.99 9.19 -0.08
CA SER A 126 5.76 9.64 1.28
C SER A 126 7.10 9.73 2.00
N GLU A 127 7.24 10.68 2.90
CA GLU A 127 8.45 10.83 3.73
C GLU A 127 8.07 11.09 5.18
N LEU A 128 9.02 10.83 6.08
CA LEU A 128 8.86 11.19 7.48
C LEU A 128 9.34 12.65 7.68
N ALA A 129 8.44 13.51 8.12
CA ALA A 129 8.71 14.87 8.57
C ALA A 129 8.49 14.97 10.09
N PRO A 130 8.92 16.07 10.76
CA PRO A 130 8.70 16.28 12.19
C PRO A 130 7.23 16.17 12.62
N GLU A 131 6.31 16.60 11.76
CA GLU A 131 4.87 16.54 11.93
C GLU A 131 4.24 15.18 11.59
N GLY A 132 5.04 14.21 11.12
CA GLY A 132 4.60 12.86 10.75
C GLY A 132 4.82 12.55 9.27
N VAL A 133 4.03 11.61 8.74
CA VAL A 133 4.16 11.18 7.34
C VAL A 133 3.54 12.21 6.40
N VAL A 134 4.37 12.80 5.53
CA VAL A 134 3.96 13.77 4.51
C VAL A 134 3.98 13.12 3.14
N ASP A 135 2.94 13.37 2.34
CA ASP A 135 2.84 12.85 0.97
C ASP A 135 3.25 13.88 -0.07
N HIS A 136 3.91 13.38 -1.10
CA HIS A 136 4.31 14.11 -2.29
C HIS A 136 3.70 13.45 -3.52
N TYR A 137 3.11 14.26 -4.40
CA TYR A 137 2.50 13.77 -5.63
C TYR A 137 3.36 14.11 -6.83
N PHE A 138 3.43 13.16 -7.77
CA PHE A 138 4.16 13.30 -9.01
C PHE A 138 3.25 12.93 -10.17
N LEU A 139 3.14 13.82 -11.15
CA LEU A 139 2.48 13.50 -12.40
C LEU A 139 3.39 12.59 -13.23
N ARG A 140 2.89 11.40 -13.55
CA ARG A 140 3.58 10.42 -14.40
C ARG A 140 3.06 10.48 -15.83
N ARG A 141 3.87 10.99 -16.73
CA ARG A 141 3.57 11.00 -18.17
C ARG A 141 4.22 9.80 -18.83
N LEU A 142 3.40 8.83 -19.21
CA LEU A 142 3.81 7.70 -20.05
C LEU A 142 3.65 8.12 -21.51
N ASP A 143 4.68 7.91 -22.34
CA ASP A 143 4.70 8.38 -23.74
C ASP A 143 3.51 7.88 -24.58
N TYR A 144 3.01 6.69 -24.27
CA TYR A 144 1.87 6.09 -24.98
C TYR A 144 0.51 6.50 -24.42
N CYS A 145 0.44 7.22 -23.29
CA CYS A 145 -0.81 7.50 -22.62
C CYS A 145 -1.55 8.65 -23.30
N GLN A 146 -2.56 8.29 -24.10
CA GLN A 146 -3.41 9.24 -24.81
C GLN A 146 -4.41 9.96 -23.89
N GLY A 147 -4.55 9.54 -22.62
CA GLY A 147 -5.46 10.16 -21.66
C GLY A 147 -5.14 11.63 -21.38
N PHE A 148 -3.88 12.05 -21.55
CA PHE A 148 -3.44 13.44 -21.38
C PHE A 148 -3.91 14.39 -22.48
N ALA A 149 -4.43 13.88 -23.60
CA ALA A 149 -4.97 14.69 -24.69
C ALA A 149 -6.45 15.08 -24.47
N ALA A 150 -7.03 14.69 -23.33
CA ALA A 150 -8.42 15.02 -23.00
C ALA A 150 -8.62 16.52 -22.73
N ASP A 151 -9.83 17.02 -22.98
CA ASP A 151 -10.22 18.38 -22.61
C ASP A 151 -10.55 18.53 -21.11
N ARG A 152 -10.81 17.40 -20.43
CA ARG A 152 -11.13 17.39 -19.00
C ARG A 152 -9.89 17.75 -18.19
N GLU A 153 -10.01 18.86 -17.46
CA GLU A 153 -8.99 19.37 -16.55
C GLU A 153 -9.33 19.02 -15.09
N TRP A 154 -8.29 18.81 -14.31
CA TRP A 154 -8.33 18.43 -12.90
C TRP A 154 -7.35 19.27 -12.11
N THR A 155 -7.67 19.56 -10.85
CA THR A 155 -6.64 19.76 -9.82
C THR A 155 -6.25 18.39 -9.25
N VAL A 156 -5.06 18.28 -8.65
CA VAL A 156 -4.64 17.07 -7.93
C VAL A 156 -5.67 16.70 -6.86
N GLU A 157 -6.11 17.66 -6.04
CA GLU A 157 -7.13 17.42 -5.01
C GLU A 157 -8.44 16.86 -5.61
N ALA A 158 -8.96 17.47 -6.68
CA ALA A 158 -10.20 17.02 -7.32
C ALA A 158 -10.05 15.62 -7.92
N TRP A 159 -8.89 15.30 -8.49
CA TRP A 159 -8.60 13.94 -8.98
C TRP A 159 -8.59 12.92 -7.84
N LEU A 160 -7.90 13.21 -6.73
CA LEU A 160 -7.87 12.30 -5.57
C LEU A 160 -9.29 12.03 -5.04
N ALA A 161 -10.12 13.07 -4.94
CA ALA A 161 -11.51 12.95 -4.53
C ALA A 161 -12.34 12.11 -5.51
N ASP A 162 -12.24 12.35 -6.81
CA ASP A 162 -12.93 11.57 -7.85
C ASP A 162 -12.53 10.09 -7.82
N GLN A 163 -11.26 9.81 -7.55
CA GLN A 163 -10.76 8.44 -7.43
C GLN A 163 -11.12 7.78 -6.09
N GLY A 164 -11.78 8.51 -5.17
CA GLY A 164 -12.13 8.04 -3.82
C GLY A 164 -10.89 7.74 -2.96
N PHE A 165 -9.76 8.38 -3.25
CA PHE A 165 -8.48 8.09 -2.64
C PHE A 165 -8.39 8.49 -1.16
N PRO A 166 -8.91 9.64 -0.70
CA PRO A 166 -8.81 10.04 0.71
C PRO A 166 -9.34 8.98 1.69
N GLU A 167 -10.53 8.42 1.43
CA GLU A 167 -11.11 7.36 2.26
C GLU A 167 -10.36 6.03 2.08
N PHE A 168 -9.97 5.71 0.85
CA PHE A 168 -9.19 4.51 0.55
C PHE A 168 -7.85 4.50 1.29
N ASP A 169 -7.24 5.66 1.48
CA ASP A 169 -5.90 5.76 2.05
C ASP A 169 -5.87 5.55 3.56
N ARG A 170 -6.96 5.86 4.29
CA ARG A 170 -6.98 5.82 5.76
C ARG A 170 -6.45 4.49 6.34
N PRO A 171 -6.88 3.30 5.89
CA PRO A 171 -6.39 2.03 6.43
C PRO A 171 -4.97 1.67 5.95
N ARG A 172 -4.43 2.39 4.95
CA ARG A 172 -3.09 2.18 4.40
C ARG A 172 -2.03 3.02 5.14
N ARG A 173 -2.42 4.14 5.78
CA ARG A 173 -1.50 5.05 6.48
C ARG A 173 -0.61 4.37 7.52
N PRO A 174 -1.10 3.48 8.40
CA PRO A 174 -0.24 2.82 9.38
C PRO A 174 0.87 1.99 8.74
N TRP A 175 0.57 1.25 7.67
CA TRP A 175 1.58 0.48 6.93
C TRP A 175 2.62 1.37 6.24
N LEU A 176 2.19 2.46 5.60
CA LEU A 176 3.12 3.44 5.03
C LEU A 176 4.06 4.01 6.10
N ARG A 177 3.53 4.32 7.28
CA ARG A 177 4.31 4.84 8.40
C ARG A 177 5.42 3.86 8.79
N LEU A 178 5.13 2.57 8.86
CA LEU A 178 6.15 1.54 9.16
C LEU A 178 7.27 1.53 8.12
N LEU A 179 6.92 1.61 6.83
CA LEU A 179 7.90 1.64 5.75
C LEU A 179 8.80 2.89 5.85
N VAL A 180 8.22 4.08 6.02
CA VAL A 180 9.00 5.32 6.03
C VAL A 180 9.86 5.47 7.28
N LEU A 181 9.39 4.98 8.43
CA LEU A 181 10.18 4.92 9.65
C LEU A 181 11.36 3.96 9.55
N GLN A 182 11.14 2.78 8.96
CA GLN A 182 12.19 1.78 8.83
C GLN A 182 13.22 2.18 7.76
N ALA A 183 12.84 3.01 6.79
CA ALA A 183 13.73 3.51 5.74
C ALA A 183 14.64 4.66 6.18
N GLN A 184 14.60 5.09 7.44
CA GLN A 184 15.49 6.15 7.93
C GLN A 184 16.97 5.68 7.90
N PRO A 185 17.94 6.56 7.57
CA PRO A 185 19.33 6.16 7.35
C PRO A 185 19.99 5.39 8.50
N ASP A 186 19.62 5.71 9.74
CA ASP A 186 20.20 5.09 10.95
C ASP A 186 19.54 3.74 11.33
N ARG A 187 18.53 3.29 10.59
CA ARG A 187 17.82 2.03 10.85
C ARG A 187 18.53 0.88 10.16
N MET A 188 18.90 -0.14 10.93
CA MET A 188 19.36 -1.40 10.35
C MET A 188 18.18 -2.23 9.85
N PRO A 189 18.34 -2.98 8.73
CA PRO A 189 17.34 -3.93 8.29
C PRO A 189 17.00 -4.96 9.39
N PRO A 190 15.73 -5.30 9.59
CA PRO A 190 15.35 -6.31 10.57
C PRO A 190 15.89 -7.70 10.20
N ASP A 191 16.01 -8.58 11.21
CA ASP A 191 16.40 -9.97 11.01
C ASP A 191 15.31 -10.80 10.29
N ASP A 192 15.67 -11.98 9.79
CA ASP A 192 14.76 -12.84 9.02
C ASP A 192 13.50 -13.26 9.80
N ARG A 193 13.59 -13.34 11.14
CA ARG A 193 12.45 -13.68 11.99
C ARG A 193 11.45 -12.54 12.00
N ILE A 194 11.90 -11.31 12.24
CA ILE A 194 11.07 -10.10 12.18
C ILE A 194 10.50 -9.92 10.78
N LEU A 195 11.30 -10.13 9.71
CA LEU A 195 10.82 -10.03 8.34
C LEU A 195 9.72 -11.05 8.02
N SER A 196 9.81 -12.26 8.58
CA SER A 196 8.78 -13.30 8.42
C SER A 196 7.50 -12.95 9.19
N GLN A 197 7.63 -12.44 10.41
CA GLN A 197 6.50 -11.95 11.21
C GLN A 197 5.80 -10.77 10.53
N PHE A 198 6.58 -9.80 10.04
CA PHE A 198 6.08 -8.67 9.26
C PHE A 198 5.29 -9.15 8.05
N TYR A 199 5.83 -10.09 7.27
CA TYR A 199 5.14 -10.57 6.09
C TYR A 199 3.78 -11.20 6.41
N MET A 200 3.73 -12.09 7.41
CA MET A 200 2.47 -12.72 7.84
C MET A 200 1.47 -11.68 8.35
N MET A 201 1.89 -10.82 9.28
CA MET A 201 1.00 -9.87 9.95
C MET A 201 0.49 -8.79 8.99
N ALA A 202 1.37 -8.24 8.15
CA ALA A 202 0.99 -7.19 7.21
C ALA A 202 0.17 -7.74 6.04
N TYR A 203 0.52 -8.90 5.48
CA TYR A 203 -0.01 -9.30 4.17
C TYR A 203 -0.90 -10.54 4.20
N ASP A 204 -0.72 -11.44 5.17
CA ASP A 204 -1.56 -12.63 5.33
C ASP A 204 -2.52 -12.46 6.53
N LEU A 205 -3.48 -11.55 6.38
CA LEU A 205 -4.39 -11.17 7.47
C LEU A 205 -5.21 -12.35 8.01
N ASP A 206 -5.62 -13.30 7.16
CA ASP A 206 -6.27 -14.54 7.57
C ASP A 206 -5.31 -15.45 8.36
N GLY A 207 -4.05 -15.56 7.94
CA GLY A 207 -3.01 -16.25 8.70
C GLY A 207 -2.72 -15.58 10.05
N PHE A 208 -2.68 -14.25 10.09
CA PHE A 208 -2.54 -13.50 11.34
C PHE A 208 -3.73 -13.72 12.27
N ARG A 209 -4.97 -13.76 11.74
CA ARG A 209 -6.16 -14.09 12.52
C ARG A 209 -6.03 -15.45 13.19
N THR A 210 -5.63 -16.48 12.44
CA THR A 210 -5.37 -17.81 13.00
C THR A 210 -4.27 -17.75 14.07
N PHE A 211 -3.15 -17.07 13.78
CA PHE A 211 -2.04 -16.95 14.73
C PHE A 211 -2.45 -16.26 16.03
N LEU A 212 -3.33 -15.26 15.98
CA LEU A 212 -3.80 -14.52 17.15
C LEU A 212 -4.51 -15.44 18.15
N PHE A 213 -5.34 -16.38 17.68
CA PHE A 213 -6.21 -17.20 18.55
C PHE A 213 -5.74 -18.64 18.74
N GLU A 214 -4.95 -19.18 17.82
CA GLU A 214 -4.50 -20.59 17.86
C GLU A 214 -3.04 -20.74 18.34
N SER A 215 -2.40 -19.64 18.75
CA SER A 215 -1.06 -19.64 19.33
C SER A 215 -1.04 -19.11 20.77
N ALA A 216 0.16 -19.03 21.35
CA ALA A 216 0.36 -18.41 22.66
C ALA A 216 0.29 -16.86 22.64
N PHE A 217 -0.01 -16.22 21.49
CA PHE A 217 0.06 -14.77 21.32
C PHE A 217 -0.67 -13.98 22.40
N LEU A 218 -1.97 -14.21 22.60
CA LEU A 218 -2.77 -13.48 23.58
C LEU A 218 -2.20 -13.63 25.00
N LYS A 219 -1.80 -14.86 25.36
CA LYS A 219 -1.19 -15.16 26.67
C LYS A 219 0.14 -14.43 26.86
N VAL A 220 1.00 -14.42 25.85
CA VAL A 220 2.32 -13.76 25.90
C VAL A 220 2.17 -12.26 26.07
N HIS A 221 1.14 -11.66 25.47
CA HIS A 221 0.90 -10.22 25.53
C HIS A 221 -0.12 -9.79 26.59
N HIS A 222 -0.50 -10.70 27.50
CA HIS A 222 -1.45 -10.42 28.58
C HIS A 222 -2.81 -9.88 28.09
N LEU A 223 -3.26 -10.29 26.90
CA LEU A 223 -4.58 -9.97 26.36
C LEU A 223 -5.55 -11.13 26.63
N SER A 224 -6.78 -10.82 27.01
CA SER A 224 -7.83 -11.81 27.12
C SER A 224 -8.43 -12.16 25.76
N ARG A 225 -9.02 -13.36 25.66
CA ARG A 225 -9.75 -13.76 24.45
C ARG A 225 -10.97 -12.88 24.21
N GLU A 226 -11.64 -12.45 25.26
CA GLU A 226 -12.82 -11.58 25.19
C GLU A 226 -12.50 -10.21 24.59
N GLU A 227 -11.39 -9.58 25.02
CA GLU A 227 -10.95 -8.29 24.47
C GLU A 227 -10.59 -8.39 22.97
N ALA A 228 -9.98 -9.50 22.54
CA ALA A 228 -9.53 -9.68 21.17
C ALA A 228 -10.61 -10.24 20.23
N GLU A 229 -11.65 -10.92 20.76
CA GLU A 229 -12.69 -11.61 19.98
C GLU A 229 -13.33 -10.76 18.88
N PRO A 230 -13.60 -9.45 19.08
CA PRO A 230 -14.15 -8.61 18.01
C PRO A 230 -13.28 -8.54 16.74
N LEU A 231 -11.96 -8.72 16.85
CA LEU A 231 -11.04 -8.76 15.69
C LEU A 231 -11.30 -9.95 14.75
N LEU A 232 -12.01 -10.99 15.21
CA LEU A 232 -12.37 -12.12 14.35
C LEU A 232 -13.34 -11.71 13.24
N ALA A 233 -14.27 -10.80 13.54
CA ALA A 233 -15.35 -10.41 12.63
C ALA A 233 -15.05 -9.12 11.84
N ASP A 234 -14.06 -8.34 12.25
CA ASP A 234 -13.71 -7.07 11.63
C ASP A 234 -12.31 -7.09 11.01
N ASP A 235 -12.25 -7.25 9.69
CA ASP A 235 -11.02 -7.22 8.89
C ASP A 235 -10.28 -5.87 9.03
N LEU A 236 -10.99 -4.74 9.16
CA LEU A 236 -10.35 -3.42 9.28
C LEU A 236 -9.76 -3.22 10.67
N ALA A 237 -10.48 -3.64 11.72
CA ALA A 237 -9.93 -3.63 13.06
C ALA A 237 -8.71 -4.55 13.19
N LEU A 238 -8.76 -5.75 12.61
CA LEU A 238 -7.61 -6.66 12.60
C LEU A 238 -6.43 -6.07 11.83
N LEU A 239 -6.67 -5.39 10.71
CA LEU A 239 -5.64 -4.72 9.94
C LEU A 239 -4.96 -3.58 10.74
N ARG A 240 -5.75 -2.77 11.45
CA ARG A 240 -5.24 -1.71 12.33
C ARG A 240 -4.42 -2.29 13.48
N PHE A 241 -4.94 -3.32 14.15
CA PHE A 241 -4.26 -3.99 15.24
C PHE A 241 -2.94 -4.63 14.77
N SER A 242 -2.94 -5.24 13.58
CA SER A 242 -1.74 -5.79 12.97
C SER A 242 -0.66 -4.73 12.75
N ALA A 243 -1.03 -3.57 12.20
CA ALA A 243 -0.08 -2.48 11.99
C ALA A 243 0.48 -1.94 13.32
N ALA A 244 -0.36 -1.79 14.34
CA ALA A 244 0.08 -1.36 15.67
C ALA A 244 0.99 -2.39 16.36
N TYR A 245 0.72 -3.69 16.19
CA TYR A 245 1.61 -4.73 16.69
C TYR A 245 2.96 -4.74 15.95
N LEU A 246 2.96 -4.52 14.64
CA LEU A 246 4.18 -4.40 13.85
C LEU A 246 5.00 -3.16 14.22
N GLU A 247 4.34 -2.07 14.57
CA GLU A 247 4.99 -0.92 15.16
C GLU A 247 5.69 -1.29 16.47
N HIS A 248 5.01 -2.03 17.35
CA HIS A 248 5.58 -2.55 18.59
C HIS A 248 6.80 -3.46 18.35
N LEU A 249 6.75 -4.29 17.30
CA LEU A 249 7.81 -5.23 16.94
C LEU A 249 9.06 -4.52 16.38
N LEU A 250 8.85 -3.49 15.56
CA LEU A 250 9.93 -2.76 14.90
C LEU A 250 10.48 -1.62 15.76
N PHE A 251 9.59 -0.94 16.50
CA PHE A 251 9.83 0.34 17.16
C PHE A 251 9.25 0.35 18.59
N PRO A 252 9.74 -0.52 19.50
CA PRO A 252 9.15 -0.70 20.82
C PRO A 252 9.12 0.58 21.68
N GLU A 253 10.06 1.51 21.45
CA GLU A 253 10.14 2.79 22.17
C GLU A 253 9.08 3.82 21.73
N GLU A 254 8.51 3.66 20.53
CA GLU A 254 7.55 4.61 19.94
C GLU A 254 6.10 4.13 20.08
N ALA A 255 5.89 2.85 20.39
CA ALA A 255 4.61 2.19 20.25
C ALA A 255 3.78 2.22 21.56
N PRO A 256 2.47 2.52 21.50
CA PRO A 256 1.60 2.52 22.67
C PRO A 256 1.38 1.10 23.20
N PRO A 257 1.18 0.88 24.52
CA PRO A 257 0.95 -0.46 25.08
C PRO A 257 -0.07 -1.27 24.29
N LEU A 258 0.18 -2.57 24.10
CA LEU A 258 -0.63 -3.36 23.17
C LEU A 258 -2.13 -3.42 23.51
N ALA A 259 -2.50 -3.32 24.80
CA ALA A 259 -3.89 -3.19 25.23
C ALA A 259 -4.54 -1.90 24.69
N GLN A 260 -3.83 -0.77 24.75
CA GLN A 260 -4.30 0.49 24.18
C GLN A 260 -4.36 0.43 22.65
N ALA A 261 -3.41 -0.25 22.01
CA ALA A 261 -3.43 -0.48 20.57
C ALA A 261 -4.65 -1.33 20.13
N LEU A 262 -5.03 -2.33 20.94
CA LEU A 262 -6.23 -3.13 20.73
C LEU A 262 -7.51 -2.28 20.83
N GLU A 263 -7.65 -1.52 21.91
CA GLU A 263 -8.79 -0.61 22.10
C GLU A 263 -8.92 0.39 20.94
N GLY A 264 -7.81 1.03 20.54
CA GLY A 264 -7.78 1.96 19.42
C GLY A 264 -8.13 1.31 18.08
N ALA A 265 -7.69 0.06 17.86
CA ALA A 265 -8.04 -0.69 16.65
C ALA A 265 -9.53 -1.02 16.58
N LEU A 266 -10.20 -1.20 17.71
CA LEU A 266 -11.64 -1.51 17.80
C LEU A 266 -12.53 -0.26 17.76
N ALA A 267 -12.02 0.90 18.18
CA ALA A 267 -12.80 2.13 18.29
C ALA A 267 -12.91 2.96 16.99
N ALA A 268 -12.14 2.62 15.95
CA ALA A 268 -12.00 3.41 14.71
C ALA A 268 -12.90 2.94 13.56
#